data_AF-A0A3A0CVC1-F1
#
_entry.id   AF-A0A3A0CVC1-F1
#
_cell.length_a   1.000
_cell.length_b   1.000
_cell.length_c   1.000
_cell.angle_alpha   90.00
_cell.angle_beta   90.00
_cell.angle_gamma   90.00
#
_symmetry.space_group_name_H-M   'P 1'
#
loop_
_entity.id
_entity.type
_entity.pdbx_description
1 polymer ?
#
loop_
_entity_poly.entity_id
_entity_poly.type
_entity_poly.pdbx_seq_one_letter_code
_entity_poly.pdbx_strand_id
1 'polypeptide(L)'
;MNTALRNLVRFILFSVILLQMGCQSQPQSQAGFRAALLSPGPVSDAGWNASAYEGLLRIRDELRAEISQVEVKTPAQFEQGFRDYASRGFNIVFGHGFEFQDAAAAVAPDFPQTVFITSSGTTVRPNVAPMVFEIEQATYLMGVMVAMMSQSGKAGCVGGMEIPSVKSGFQALEAGAKSIKPDFVVVQSFIGNWEDVGAAKEATLALIDQGADFVFQNADAAGLGVFQAAHERGVFAFGSNKNQNAIAPQVILASAVLDVPQAFLNVAQAVKENRFKAEIMRMGMKDNVVSLALNSDLQNKIPAEVMAKVEEVKKGILAGEIEVPMGF
;
A
#
# COMPACT_ATOMS: atom_id res chain seq x y z
N MET A 1 86.85 14.49 -20.03
CA MET A 1 85.64 14.78 -20.81
C MET A 1 84.56 13.75 -20.45
N ASN A 2 83.50 14.03 -19.70
CA ASN A 2 83.12 15.22 -18.95
C ASN A 2 82.23 14.77 -17.79
N THR A 3 82.62 15.10 -16.57
CA THR A 3 81.85 14.99 -15.32
C THR A 3 80.51 15.73 -15.39
N ALA A 4 80.28 16.54 -16.43
CA ALA A 4 79.03 17.19 -16.75
C ALA A 4 77.92 16.25 -17.28
N LEU A 5 78.24 15.09 -17.86
CA LEU A 5 77.21 14.21 -18.48
C LEU A 5 76.50 13.31 -17.46
N ARG A 6 77.10 13.08 -16.29
CA ARG A 6 76.54 12.20 -15.25
C ARG A 6 75.51 12.89 -14.35
N ASN A 7 75.54 14.23 -14.29
CA ASN A 7 74.58 15.03 -13.53
C ASN A 7 73.34 15.42 -14.35
N LEU A 8 73.40 15.32 -15.68
CA LEU A 8 72.25 15.63 -16.55
C LEU A 8 71.18 14.52 -16.54
N VAL A 9 71.59 13.25 -16.39
CA VAL A 9 70.65 12.10 -16.33
C VAL A 9 69.92 12.02 -14.97
N ARG A 10 70.52 12.56 -13.90
CA ARG A 10 69.86 12.66 -12.58
C ARG A 10 68.87 13.80 -12.47
N PHE A 11 68.99 14.84 -13.31
CA PHE A 11 68.05 15.96 -13.33
C PHE A 11 66.84 15.76 -14.25
N ILE A 12 66.90 14.81 -15.19
CA ILE A 12 65.75 14.48 -16.05
C ILE A 12 64.83 13.42 -15.40
N LEU A 13 65.34 12.61 -14.47
CA LEU A 13 64.51 11.65 -13.71
C LEU A 13 63.77 12.24 -12.50
N PHE A 14 64.02 13.49 -12.13
CA PHE A 14 63.37 14.14 -10.98
C PHE A 14 62.27 15.14 -11.36
N SER A 15 61.96 15.24 -12.65
CA SER A 15 60.96 16.19 -13.19
C SER A 15 59.71 15.50 -13.76
N VAL A 16 59.60 14.18 -13.59
CA VAL A 16 58.43 13.38 -14.02
C VAL A 16 57.81 12.65 -12.81
N ILE A 17 57.80 13.31 -11.65
CA ILE A 17 57.05 12.89 -10.47
C ILE A 17 56.35 14.13 -9.90
N LEU A 18 55.50 14.77 -10.70
CA LEU A 18 54.61 15.85 -10.26
C LEU A 18 53.41 16.05 -11.20
N LEU A 19 52.83 14.94 -11.67
CA LEU A 19 51.46 14.90 -12.18
C LEU A 19 50.66 13.81 -11.45
N GLN A 20 50.66 13.89 -10.11
CA GLN A 20 49.49 13.52 -9.33
C GLN A 20 48.75 14.82 -8.96
N MET A 21 48.09 15.43 -9.94
CA MET A 21 47.02 16.38 -9.66
C MET A 21 45.70 15.71 -10.04
N GLY A 22 45.16 15.02 -9.04
CA GLY A 22 43.74 14.93 -8.75
C GLY A 22 42.77 14.77 -9.92
N CYS A 23 42.63 13.54 -10.42
CA CYS A 23 41.29 12.96 -10.46
C CYS A 23 41.05 12.31 -9.09
N GLN A 24 41.02 13.12 -8.03
CA GLN A 24 40.08 12.81 -6.98
C GLN A 24 38.75 12.94 -7.69
N SER A 25 38.10 11.81 -7.98
CA SER A 25 36.65 11.81 -8.02
C SER A 25 36.24 12.60 -6.79
N GLN A 26 35.78 13.85 -7.00
CA GLN A 26 35.07 14.54 -5.95
C GLN A 26 34.08 13.49 -5.45
N PRO A 27 33.99 13.22 -4.14
CA PRO A 27 32.82 12.52 -3.63
C PRO A 27 31.69 13.35 -4.21
N GLN A 28 31.00 12.79 -5.21
CA GLN A 28 29.81 13.39 -5.76
C GLN A 28 28.97 13.51 -4.51
N SER A 29 28.88 14.74 -3.97
CA SER A 29 28.10 15.04 -2.78
C SER A 29 26.83 14.30 -3.03
N GLN A 30 26.60 13.21 -2.30
CA GLN A 30 25.49 12.32 -2.58
C GLN A 30 24.30 13.22 -2.33
N ALA A 31 23.74 13.78 -3.42
CA ALA A 31 22.60 14.64 -3.33
C ALA A 31 21.60 13.82 -2.52
N GLY A 32 21.22 14.34 -1.35
CA GLY A 32 20.46 13.56 -0.38
C GLY A 32 19.27 12.92 -1.09
N PHE A 33 18.92 11.69 -0.74
CA PHE A 33 17.81 11.01 -1.39
C PHE A 33 16.54 11.88 -1.27
N ARG A 34 15.81 12.10 -2.37
CA ARG A 34 14.63 12.97 -2.38
C ARG A 34 13.40 12.22 -2.87
N ALA A 35 12.32 12.30 -2.09
CA ALA A 35 11.06 11.64 -2.39
C ALA A 35 9.91 12.65 -2.41
N ALA A 36 9.04 12.55 -3.41
CA ALA A 36 7.89 13.42 -3.53
C ALA A 36 6.57 12.65 -3.59
N LEU A 37 5.49 13.31 -3.17
CA LEU A 37 4.11 12.79 -3.23
C LEU A 37 3.19 13.76 -3.98
N LEU A 38 2.45 13.22 -4.93
CA LEU A 38 1.26 13.81 -5.51
C LEU A 38 0.04 13.08 -4.94
N SER A 39 -0.84 13.78 -4.23
CA SER A 39 -2.06 13.21 -3.66
C SER A 39 -3.31 13.76 -4.37
N PRO A 40 -4.35 12.92 -4.62
CA PRO A 40 -5.61 13.38 -5.21
C PRO A 40 -6.51 14.16 -4.25
N GLY A 41 -6.25 14.03 -2.94
CA GLY A 41 -6.96 14.72 -1.88
C GLY A 41 -6.04 15.22 -0.78
N PRO A 42 -6.62 15.84 0.26
CA PRO A 42 -5.86 16.41 1.35
C PRO A 42 -5.22 15.31 2.19
N VAL A 43 -3.93 15.46 2.51
CA VAL A 43 -3.21 14.53 3.41
C VAL A 43 -3.73 14.52 4.86
N SER A 44 -4.69 15.40 5.18
CA SER A 44 -5.39 15.43 6.46
C SER A 44 -6.61 14.52 6.51
N ASP A 45 -6.92 13.75 5.46
CA ASP A 45 -8.14 12.94 5.34
C ASP A 45 -8.26 11.75 6.31
N ALA A 46 -7.36 11.59 7.28
CA ALA A 46 -7.30 10.49 8.26
C ALA A 46 -7.28 9.04 7.69
N GLY A 47 -7.43 8.88 6.37
CA GLY A 47 -7.60 7.63 5.65
C GLY A 47 -6.52 7.45 4.60
N TRP A 48 -6.93 7.43 3.33
CA TRP A 48 -6.09 7.07 2.19
C TRP A 48 -4.93 8.03 1.97
N ASN A 49 -5.18 9.33 1.77
CA ASN A 49 -4.13 10.30 1.48
C ASN A 49 -3.20 10.52 2.69
N ALA A 50 -3.76 10.49 3.91
CA ALA A 50 -3.00 10.52 5.15
C ALA A 50 -2.01 9.35 5.23
N SER A 51 -2.41 8.14 4.83
CA SER A 51 -1.52 6.96 4.85
C SER A 51 -0.33 7.08 3.89
N ALA A 52 -0.52 7.69 2.71
CA ALA A 52 0.60 7.99 1.80
C ALA A 52 1.54 9.05 2.37
N TYR A 53 0.99 10.07 3.02
CA TYR A 53 1.82 11.10 3.66
C TYR A 53 2.59 10.54 4.86
N GLU A 54 1.99 9.67 5.67
CA GLU A 54 2.68 8.89 6.71
C GLU A 54 3.85 8.08 6.11
N GLY A 55 3.66 7.47 4.93
CA GLY A 55 4.72 6.81 4.19
C GLY A 55 5.84 7.74 3.73
N LEU A 56 5.50 8.93 3.25
CA LEU A 56 6.47 9.95 2.90
C LEU A 56 7.27 10.42 4.12
N LEU A 57 6.62 10.61 5.27
CA LEU A 57 7.28 10.93 6.55
C LEU A 57 8.20 9.80 7.01
N ARG A 58 7.78 8.55 6.86
CA ARG A 58 8.61 7.38 7.18
C ARG A 58 9.87 7.30 6.31
N ILE A 59 9.74 7.62 5.02
CA ILE A 59 10.89 7.76 4.10
C ILE A 59 11.84 8.86 4.56
N ARG A 60 11.31 10.03 4.97
CA ARG A 60 12.14 11.12 5.54
C ARG A 60 12.94 10.61 6.73
N ASP A 61 12.29 9.95 7.68
CA ASP A 61 12.90 9.58 8.96
C ASP A 61 13.89 8.43 8.82
N GLU A 62 13.50 7.37 8.12
CA GLU A 62 14.32 6.15 8.00
C GLU A 62 15.40 6.28 6.91
N LEU A 63 15.10 6.96 5.79
CA LEU A 63 16.07 7.14 4.70
C LEU A 63 16.82 8.47 4.75
N ARG A 64 16.51 9.34 5.73
CA ARG A 64 17.04 10.71 5.82
C ARG A 64 16.80 11.50 4.53
N ALA A 65 15.61 11.31 3.96
CA ALA A 65 15.25 11.86 2.67
C ALA A 65 14.76 13.31 2.79
N GLU A 66 15.06 14.14 1.80
CA GLU A 66 14.30 15.38 1.59
C GLU A 66 12.94 15.02 0.99
N ILE A 67 11.86 15.55 1.57
CA ILE A 67 10.51 15.23 1.12
C ILE A 67 9.72 16.46 0.70
N SER A 68 8.80 16.27 -0.24
CA SER A 68 7.84 17.29 -0.65
C SER A 68 6.52 16.64 -1.03
N GLN A 69 5.40 17.32 -0.79
CA GLN A 69 4.07 16.85 -1.16
C GLN A 69 3.26 17.97 -1.79
N VAL A 70 2.36 17.63 -2.72
CA VAL A 70 1.36 18.56 -3.24
C VAL A 70 0.06 17.82 -3.56
N GLU A 71 -1.06 18.47 -3.26
CA GLU A 71 -2.39 18.03 -3.69
C GLU A 71 -2.64 18.47 -5.13
N VAL A 72 -3.10 17.54 -5.97
CA VAL A 72 -3.42 17.75 -7.38
C VAL A 72 -4.74 17.07 -7.73
N LYS A 73 -5.53 17.63 -8.63
CA LYS A 73 -6.94 17.19 -8.86
C LYS A 73 -7.26 16.80 -10.29
N THR A 74 -6.47 17.24 -11.26
CA THR A 74 -6.77 17.04 -12.68
C THR A 74 -5.62 16.34 -13.41
N PRO A 75 -5.89 15.63 -14.52
CA PRO A 75 -4.84 15.00 -15.31
C PRO A 75 -3.70 15.95 -15.70
N ALA A 76 -4.03 17.20 -16.07
CA ALA A 76 -3.05 18.23 -16.39
C ALA A 76 -2.18 18.61 -15.17
N GLN A 77 -2.77 18.69 -13.97
CA GLN A 77 -2.03 18.92 -12.73
C GLN A 77 -1.15 17.72 -12.35
N PHE A 78 -1.59 16.49 -12.65
CA PHE A 78 -0.79 15.28 -12.40
C PHE A 78 0.49 15.31 -13.23
N GLU A 79 0.39 15.55 -14.54
CA GLU A 79 1.55 15.65 -15.44
C GLU A 79 2.49 16.79 -15.02
N GLN A 80 1.93 17.96 -14.72
CA GLN A 80 2.71 19.11 -14.28
C GLN A 80 3.45 18.82 -12.95
N GLY A 81 2.79 18.17 -11.99
CA GLY A 81 3.38 17.81 -10.71
C GLY A 81 4.53 16.81 -10.85
N PHE A 82 4.35 15.76 -11.67
CA PHE A 82 5.42 14.79 -11.95
C PHE A 82 6.62 15.46 -12.61
N ARG A 83 6.37 16.31 -13.62
CA ARG A 83 7.41 17.05 -14.34
C ARG A 83 8.16 18.03 -13.44
N ASP A 84 7.47 18.76 -12.55
CA ASP A 84 8.11 19.69 -11.61
C ASP A 84 9.09 18.96 -10.68
N TYR A 85 8.64 17.89 -10.01
CA TYR A 85 9.50 17.15 -9.10
C TYR A 85 10.67 16.48 -9.82
N ALA A 86 10.45 15.90 -10.99
CA ALA A 86 11.52 15.32 -11.79
C ALA A 86 12.54 16.38 -12.24
N SER A 87 12.08 17.55 -12.71
CA SER A 87 12.95 18.67 -13.12
C SER A 87 13.77 19.23 -11.96
N ARG A 88 13.22 19.19 -10.74
CA ARG A 88 13.92 19.57 -9.51
C ARG A 88 14.91 18.51 -9.04
N GLY A 89 15.00 17.35 -9.70
CA GLY A 89 15.95 16.29 -9.38
C GLY A 89 15.52 15.37 -8.23
N PHE A 90 14.21 15.13 -8.07
CA PHE A 90 13.73 14.11 -7.13
C PHE A 90 14.06 12.71 -7.66
N ASN A 91 14.47 11.81 -6.75
CA ASN A 91 14.83 10.43 -7.11
C ASN A 91 13.57 9.58 -7.34
N ILE A 92 12.55 9.79 -6.53
CA ILE A 92 11.28 9.07 -6.57
C ILE A 92 10.11 10.04 -6.43
N VAL A 93 9.07 9.86 -7.25
CA VAL A 93 7.81 10.61 -7.18
C VAL A 93 6.66 9.62 -7.13
N PHE A 94 5.88 9.66 -6.06
CA PHE A 94 4.68 8.86 -5.88
C PHE A 94 3.45 9.64 -6.36
N GLY A 95 2.66 9.07 -7.27
CA GLY A 95 1.28 9.47 -7.53
C GLY A 95 0.32 8.53 -6.81
N HIS A 96 -0.38 9.02 -5.79
CA HIS A 96 -1.15 8.16 -4.89
C HIS A 96 -2.57 7.90 -5.39
N GLY A 97 -2.68 7.12 -6.47
CA GLY A 97 -3.96 6.70 -7.04
C GLY A 97 -3.79 6.08 -8.42
N PHE A 98 -4.83 5.38 -8.87
CA PHE A 98 -4.87 4.76 -10.19
C PHE A 98 -4.81 5.81 -11.32
N GLU A 99 -5.44 6.97 -11.08
CA GLU A 99 -5.58 8.10 -11.99
C GLU A 99 -4.26 8.78 -12.39
N PHE A 100 -3.15 8.46 -11.70
CA PHE A 100 -1.83 9.04 -11.97
C PHE A 100 -1.04 8.31 -13.07
N GLN A 101 -1.47 7.12 -13.50
CA GLN A 101 -0.67 6.25 -14.37
C GLN A 101 -0.35 6.83 -15.73
N ASP A 102 -1.36 7.40 -16.40
CA ASP A 102 -1.17 7.96 -17.74
C ASP A 102 -0.21 9.16 -17.69
N ALA A 103 -0.39 10.02 -16.67
CA ALA A 103 0.49 11.17 -16.44
C ALA A 103 1.94 10.74 -16.14
N ALA A 104 2.13 9.73 -15.28
CA ALA A 104 3.45 9.18 -14.98
C ALA A 104 4.11 8.62 -16.25
N ALA A 105 3.38 7.84 -17.04
CA ALA A 105 3.88 7.25 -18.28
C ALA A 105 4.21 8.29 -19.37
N ALA A 106 3.47 9.40 -19.42
CA ALA A 106 3.72 10.49 -20.35
C ALA A 106 4.99 11.29 -20.00
N VAL A 107 5.24 11.54 -18.71
CA VAL A 107 6.40 12.33 -18.24
C VAL A 107 7.69 11.52 -18.20
N ALA A 108 7.61 10.22 -17.88
CA ALA A 108 8.76 9.38 -17.59
C ALA A 108 9.89 9.34 -18.65
N PRO A 109 9.61 9.34 -19.97
CA PRO A 109 10.65 9.34 -21.00
C PRO A 109 11.59 10.56 -20.96
N ASP A 110 11.08 11.70 -20.49
CA ASP A 110 11.86 12.95 -20.39
C ASP A 110 12.81 12.94 -19.17
N PHE A 111 12.57 12.06 -18.19
CA PHE A 111 13.27 12.03 -16.91
C PHE A 111 13.70 10.60 -16.51
N PRO A 112 14.62 9.98 -17.27
CA PRO A 112 15.01 8.57 -17.05
C PRO A 112 15.69 8.29 -15.70
N GLN A 113 16.12 9.32 -14.98
CA GLN A 113 16.78 9.23 -13.67
C GLN A 113 15.80 9.31 -12.49
N THR A 114 14.56 9.73 -12.73
CA THR A 114 13.50 9.78 -11.72
C THR A 114 12.63 8.55 -11.85
N VAL A 115 12.38 7.86 -10.73
CA VAL A 115 11.43 6.75 -10.66
C VAL A 115 10.04 7.29 -10.33
N PHE A 116 9.04 6.89 -11.10
CA PHE A 116 7.64 7.27 -10.90
C PHE A 116 6.84 6.06 -10.44
N ILE A 117 6.20 6.18 -9.28
CA ILE A 117 5.42 5.11 -8.68
C ILE A 117 3.96 5.53 -8.60
N THR A 118 3.04 4.68 -9.05
CA THR A 118 1.60 4.89 -8.79
C THR A 118 1.09 3.94 -7.73
N SER A 119 0.18 4.40 -6.87
CA SER A 119 -0.56 3.50 -5.99
C SER A 119 -1.75 2.93 -6.76
N SER A 120 -1.79 1.62 -6.95
CA SER A 120 -2.61 0.91 -7.94
C SER A 120 -2.15 1.14 -9.38
N GLY A 121 -2.70 0.33 -10.29
CA GLY A 121 -2.46 0.40 -11.71
C GLY A 121 -1.82 -0.82 -12.36
N THR A 122 -1.68 -0.74 -13.68
CA THR A 122 -1.11 -1.78 -14.56
C THR A 122 -0.03 -1.24 -15.50
N THR A 123 0.21 0.08 -15.49
CA THR A 123 1.14 0.72 -16.43
C THR A 123 2.59 0.61 -15.98
N VAL A 124 3.40 -0.12 -16.76
CA VAL A 124 4.85 -0.26 -16.54
C VAL A 124 5.63 0.42 -17.68
N ARG A 125 6.71 1.13 -17.34
CA ARG A 125 7.75 1.71 -18.23
C ARG A 125 9.12 1.58 -17.55
N PRO A 126 10.27 1.78 -18.21
CA PRO A 126 11.59 1.57 -17.60
C PRO A 126 11.82 2.20 -16.22
N ASN A 127 11.19 3.35 -15.94
CA ASN A 127 11.19 4.07 -14.66
C ASN A 127 9.77 4.38 -14.15
N VAL A 128 8.76 3.63 -14.58
CA VAL A 128 7.38 3.73 -14.07
C VAL A 128 6.92 2.36 -13.61
N ALA A 129 6.45 2.27 -12.37
CA ALA A 129 5.90 1.04 -11.83
C ALA A 129 4.68 1.32 -10.93
N PRO A 130 3.60 0.54 -11.05
CA PRO A 130 2.51 0.59 -10.10
C PRO A 130 2.85 -0.28 -8.89
N MET A 131 2.47 0.19 -7.71
CA MET A 131 2.41 -0.58 -6.47
C MET A 131 0.97 -1.01 -6.25
N VAL A 132 0.70 -2.31 -6.34
CA VAL A 132 -0.64 -2.89 -6.20
C VAL A 132 -0.72 -3.61 -4.87
N PHE A 133 -1.63 -3.17 -4.01
CA PHE A 133 -1.86 -3.78 -2.71
C PHE A 133 -2.72 -5.02 -2.83
N GLU A 134 -2.34 -6.10 -2.15
CA GLU A 134 -3.08 -7.37 -2.15
C GLU A 134 -3.90 -7.54 -0.87
N ILE A 135 -4.71 -6.54 -0.51
CA ILE A 135 -5.56 -6.54 0.71
C ILE A 135 -6.51 -7.74 0.72
N GLU A 136 -6.84 -8.26 -0.45
CA GLU A 136 -7.60 -9.47 -0.71
C GLU A 136 -7.07 -10.66 0.09
N GLN A 137 -5.75 -10.74 0.31
CA GLN A 137 -5.17 -11.81 1.12
C GLN A 137 -5.70 -11.77 2.56
N ALA A 138 -5.82 -10.60 3.17
CA ALA A 138 -6.37 -10.46 4.51
C ALA A 138 -7.89 -10.66 4.52
N THR A 139 -8.63 -10.15 3.53
CA THR A 139 -10.08 -10.34 3.48
C THR A 139 -10.47 -11.78 3.15
N TYR A 140 -9.66 -12.52 2.39
CA TYR A 140 -9.81 -13.96 2.18
C TYR A 140 -9.69 -14.73 3.50
N LEU A 141 -8.69 -14.39 4.33
CA LEU A 141 -8.57 -14.96 5.67
C LEU A 141 -9.76 -14.62 6.57
N MET A 142 -10.33 -13.41 6.46
CA MET A 142 -11.59 -13.08 7.13
C MET A 142 -12.74 -13.97 6.64
N GLY A 143 -12.82 -14.24 5.33
CA GLY A 143 -13.80 -15.16 4.75
C GLY A 143 -13.72 -16.55 5.39
N VAL A 144 -12.52 -17.09 5.54
CA VAL A 144 -12.26 -18.37 6.22
C VAL A 144 -12.78 -18.32 7.66
N MET A 145 -12.47 -17.26 8.42
CA MET A 145 -12.97 -17.10 9.79
C MET A 145 -14.49 -17.07 9.85
N VAL A 146 -15.11 -16.24 9.00
CA VAL A 146 -16.55 -16.03 8.96
C VAL A 146 -17.29 -17.33 8.63
N ALA A 147 -16.82 -18.10 7.65
CA ALA A 147 -17.48 -19.35 7.29
C ALA A 147 -17.43 -20.42 8.39
N MET A 148 -16.39 -20.42 9.24
CA MET A 148 -16.28 -21.35 10.37
C MET A 148 -17.04 -20.88 11.61
N MET A 149 -17.28 -19.57 11.76
CA MET A 149 -17.90 -19.01 12.96
C MET A 149 -19.40 -18.67 12.78
N SER A 150 -19.83 -18.40 11.55
CA SER A 150 -21.22 -18.01 11.23
C SER A 150 -22.20 -19.16 11.49
N GLN A 151 -23.30 -18.81 12.14
CA GLN A 151 -24.43 -19.70 12.40
C GLN A 151 -25.45 -19.61 11.27
N SER A 152 -25.62 -18.44 10.65
CA SER A 152 -26.58 -18.24 9.55
C SER A 152 -26.05 -18.69 8.19
N GLY A 153 -24.73 -18.82 8.04
CA GLY A 153 -24.09 -19.04 6.74
C GLY A 153 -24.14 -17.82 5.82
N LYS A 154 -24.30 -16.62 6.39
CA LYS A 154 -24.43 -15.36 5.65
C LYS A 154 -23.62 -14.23 6.29
N ALA A 155 -22.92 -13.47 5.46
CA ALA A 155 -22.27 -12.22 5.86
C ALA A 155 -22.71 -11.05 4.98
N GLY A 156 -22.57 -9.83 5.52
CA GLY A 156 -22.84 -8.59 4.82
C GLY A 156 -21.55 -7.81 4.56
N CYS A 157 -21.43 -7.19 3.40
CA CYS A 157 -20.35 -6.27 3.06
C CYS A 157 -20.92 -4.90 2.74
N VAL A 158 -20.40 -3.84 3.37
CA VAL A 158 -20.82 -2.46 3.12
C VAL A 158 -19.66 -1.65 2.57
N GLY A 159 -19.78 -1.24 1.31
CA GLY A 159 -18.81 -0.43 0.58
C GLY A 159 -19.24 1.02 0.47
N GLY A 160 -18.28 1.92 0.34
CA GLY A 160 -18.55 3.32 0.03
C GLY A 160 -19.02 3.48 -1.42
N MET A 161 -18.07 3.58 -2.35
CA MET A 161 -18.35 3.55 -3.79
C MET A 161 -18.21 2.15 -4.39
N GLU A 162 -19.01 1.86 -5.42
CA GLU A 162 -18.84 0.64 -6.21
C GLU A 162 -17.67 0.78 -7.19
N ILE A 163 -16.45 0.57 -6.69
CA ILE A 163 -15.21 0.61 -7.47
C ILE A 163 -14.45 -0.73 -7.40
N PRO A 164 -13.58 -1.05 -8.39
CA PRO A 164 -12.91 -2.35 -8.46
C PRO A 164 -12.19 -2.78 -7.18
N SER A 165 -11.47 -1.87 -6.51
CA SER A 165 -10.74 -2.17 -5.26
C SER A 165 -11.66 -2.60 -4.11
N VAL A 166 -12.83 -1.98 -3.96
CA VAL A 166 -13.81 -2.35 -2.93
C VAL A 166 -14.44 -3.71 -3.26
N LYS A 167 -14.85 -3.91 -4.52
CA LYS A 167 -15.43 -5.17 -4.99
C LYS A 167 -14.45 -6.34 -4.82
N SER A 168 -13.17 -6.12 -5.16
CA SER A 168 -12.12 -7.12 -5.05
C SER A 168 -11.97 -7.63 -3.62
N GLY A 169 -11.92 -6.73 -2.63
CA GLY A 169 -11.88 -7.10 -1.22
C GLY A 169 -13.09 -7.93 -0.76
N PHE A 170 -14.30 -7.59 -1.22
CA PHE A 170 -15.53 -8.34 -0.91
C PHE A 170 -15.58 -9.71 -1.59
N GLN A 171 -15.14 -9.80 -2.84
CA GLN A 171 -15.03 -11.05 -3.59
C GLN A 171 -14.01 -12.00 -2.97
N ALA A 172 -12.88 -11.48 -2.48
CA ALA A 172 -11.88 -12.28 -1.79
C ALA A 172 -12.42 -12.83 -0.45
N LEU A 173 -13.19 -12.04 0.31
CA LEU A 173 -13.90 -12.53 1.49
C LEU A 173 -14.89 -13.64 1.14
N GLU A 174 -15.69 -13.46 0.10
CA GLU A 174 -16.63 -14.48 -0.37
C GLU A 174 -15.90 -15.76 -0.81
N ALA A 175 -14.80 -15.64 -1.55
CA ALA A 175 -14.00 -16.77 -1.98
C ALA A 175 -13.38 -17.52 -0.79
N GLY A 176 -12.87 -16.79 0.20
CA GLY A 176 -12.36 -17.36 1.44
C GLY A 176 -13.44 -18.12 2.21
N ALA A 177 -14.64 -17.55 2.31
CA ALA A 177 -15.77 -18.19 2.96
C ALA A 177 -16.22 -19.46 2.20
N LYS A 178 -16.30 -19.39 0.87
CA LYS A 178 -16.68 -20.52 0.00
C LYS A 178 -15.65 -21.63 -0.04
N SER A 179 -14.38 -21.34 0.24
CA SER A 179 -13.34 -22.37 0.39
C SER A 179 -13.61 -23.32 1.57
N ILE A 180 -14.35 -22.86 2.58
CA ILE A 180 -14.73 -23.63 3.76
C ILE A 180 -16.17 -24.15 3.63
N LYS A 181 -17.10 -23.29 3.21
CA LYS A 181 -18.52 -23.59 3.08
C LYS A 181 -19.02 -23.15 1.69
N PRO A 182 -19.10 -24.05 0.70
CA PRO A 182 -19.41 -23.69 -0.70
C PRO A 182 -20.70 -22.89 -0.91
N ASP A 183 -21.71 -23.15 -0.06
CA ASP A 183 -23.01 -22.47 -0.11
C ASP A 183 -23.06 -21.17 0.74
N PHE A 184 -21.92 -20.70 1.26
CA PHE A 184 -21.87 -19.46 2.04
C PHE A 184 -22.28 -18.25 1.19
N VAL A 185 -23.12 -17.38 1.75
CA VAL A 185 -23.66 -16.22 1.05
C VAL A 185 -23.04 -14.94 1.58
N VAL A 186 -22.46 -14.12 0.69
CA VAL A 186 -22.03 -12.76 1.00
C VAL A 186 -22.92 -11.78 0.23
N VAL A 187 -23.59 -10.88 0.95
CA VAL A 187 -24.44 -9.85 0.36
C VAL A 187 -23.73 -8.51 0.43
N GLN A 188 -23.58 -7.83 -0.69
CA GLN A 188 -22.86 -6.56 -0.81
C GLN A 188 -23.86 -5.39 -0.91
N SER A 189 -23.55 -4.27 -0.26
CA SER A 189 -24.29 -3.01 -0.37
C SER A 189 -23.30 -1.86 -0.53
N PHE A 190 -23.56 -0.95 -1.46
CA PHE A 190 -22.74 0.24 -1.71
C PHE A 190 -23.57 1.49 -1.44
N ILE A 191 -23.08 2.38 -0.58
CA ILE A 191 -23.83 3.59 -0.17
C ILE A 191 -23.63 4.78 -1.12
N GLY A 192 -22.72 4.67 -2.08
CA GLY A 192 -22.47 5.68 -3.12
C GLY A 192 -21.69 6.91 -2.65
N ASN A 193 -21.01 6.84 -1.50
CA ASN A 193 -20.12 7.87 -0.97
C ASN A 193 -19.21 7.30 0.13
N TRP A 194 -18.32 8.11 0.71
CA TRP A 194 -17.33 7.68 1.72
C TRP A 194 -17.56 8.23 3.13
N GLU A 195 -18.58 9.07 3.34
CA GLU A 195 -18.69 9.94 4.52
C GLU A 195 -20.00 9.76 5.29
N ASP A 196 -21.06 9.25 4.65
CA ASP A 196 -22.39 9.13 5.22
C ASP A 196 -22.50 7.91 6.17
N VAL A 197 -22.16 8.16 7.42
CA VAL A 197 -22.29 7.23 8.55
C VAL A 197 -23.72 6.72 8.71
N GLY A 198 -24.73 7.57 8.48
CA GLY A 198 -26.14 7.19 8.61
C GLY A 198 -26.54 6.18 7.54
N ALA A 199 -26.20 6.45 6.28
CA ALA A 199 -26.46 5.54 5.16
C ALA A 199 -25.76 4.18 5.36
N ALA A 200 -24.50 4.17 5.82
CA ALA A 200 -23.79 2.92 6.13
C ALA A 200 -24.45 2.13 7.26
N LYS A 201 -24.94 2.81 8.31
CA LYS A 201 -25.66 2.17 9.40
C LYS A 201 -26.94 1.50 8.90
N GLU A 202 -27.78 2.21 8.15
CA GLU A 202 -29.04 1.69 7.61
C GLU A 202 -28.81 0.51 6.64
N ALA A 203 -27.83 0.62 5.74
CA ALA A 203 -27.44 -0.47 4.86
C ALA A 203 -26.99 -1.72 5.65
N THR A 204 -26.23 -1.53 6.73
CA THR A 204 -25.78 -2.62 7.60
C THR A 204 -26.94 -3.29 8.33
N LEU A 205 -27.86 -2.50 8.89
CA LEU A 205 -29.06 -3.02 9.55
C LEU A 205 -29.90 -3.86 8.58
N ALA A 206 -30.07 -3.40 7.34
CA ALA A 206 -30.79 -4.15 6.32
C ALA A 206 -30.12 -5.48 5.95
N LEU A 207 -28.78 -5.57 5.96
CA LEU A 207 -28.05 -6.82 5.74
C LEU A 207 -28.22 -7.79 6.92
N ILE A 208 -28.19 -7.26 8.15
CA ILE A 208 -28.42 -8.05 9.37
C ILE A 208 -29.88 -8.55 9.42
N ASP A 209 -30.86 -7.74 9.03
CA ASP A 209 -32.27 -8.14 8.91
C ASP A 209 -32.48 -9.24 7.85
N GLN A 210 -31.62 -9.29 6.83
CA GLN A 210 -31.57 -10.38 5.86
C GLN A 210 -30.82 -11.62 6.38
N GLY A 211 -30.32 -11.61 7.62
CA GLY A 211 -29.72 -12.75 8.30
C GLY A 211 -28.19 -12.77 8.30
N ALA A 212 -27.51 -11.67 7.94
CA ALA A 212 -26.06 -11.59 8.11
C ALA A 212 -25.69 -11.56 9.61
N ASP A 213 -24.82 -12.47 10.05
CA ASP A 213 -24.31 -12.50 11.43
C ASP A 213 -22.83 -12.05 11.55
N PHE A 214 -22.22 -11.71 10.42
CA PHE A 214 -20.95 -11.01 10.31
C PHE A 214 -21.07 -9.88 9.29
N VAL A 215 -20.38 -8.77 9.55
CA VAL A 215 -20.31 -7.63 8.62
C VAL A 215 -18.87 -7.18 8.36
N PHE A 216 -18.55 -6.82 7.12
CA PHE A 216 -17.27 -6.25 6.72
C PHE A 216 -17.50 -4.90 6.04
N GLN A 217 -16.67 -3.90 6.35
CA GLN A 217 -16.79 -2.56 5.78
C GLN A 217 -15.57 -2.17 4.95
N ASN A 218 -15.78 -1.49 3.83
CA ASN A 218 -14.77 -0.68 3.15
C ASN A 218 -15.41 0.61 2.61
N ALA A 219 -15.65 1.54 3.54
CA ALA A 219 -16.44 2.74 3.34
C ALA A 219 -15.84 3.97 4.03
N ASP A 220 -14.54 3.97 4.31
CA ASP A 220 -13.82 5.08 4.96
C ASP A 220 -14.52 5.62 6.23
N ALA A 221 -14.83 6.92 6.31
CA ALA A 221 -15.51 7.53 7.45
C ALA A 221 -16.91 6.96 7.68
N ALA A 222 -17.64 6.63 6.61
CA ALA A 222 -18.96 5.99 6.72
C ALA A 222 -18.89 4.62 7.40
N GLY A 223 -17.74 3.94 7.38
CA GLY A 223 -17.52 2.66 8.06
C GLY A 223 -17.87 2.66 9.55
N LEU A 224 -17.84 3.83 10.21
CA LEU A 224 -18.31 3.98 11.60
C LEU A 224 -19.77 3.54 11.79
N GLY A 225 -20.62 3.76 10.78
CA GLY A 225 -22.04 3.37 10.81
C GLY A 225 -22.21 1.86 10.84
N VAL A 226 -21.33 1.12 10.16
CA VAL A 226 -21.30 -0.34 10.16
C VAL A 226 -21.00 -0.86 11.57
N PHE A 227 -20.00 -0.29 12.24
CA PHE A 227 -19.64 -0.68 13.61
C PHE A 227 -20.75 -0.36 14.62
N GLN A 228 -21.44 0.77 14.44
CA GLN A 228 -22.61 1.13 15.27
C GLN A 228 -23.74 0.10 15.11
N ALA A 229 -24.10 -0.26 13.87
CA ALA A 229 -25.14 -1.27 13.61
C ALA A 229 -24.74 -2.65 14.16
N ALA A 230 -23.47 -3.04 13.98
CA ALA A 230 -22.96 -4.31 14.50
C ALA A 230 -23.06 -4.37 16.03
N HIS A 231 -22.67 -3.28 16.71
CA HIS A 231 -22.81 -3.15 18.16
C HIS A 231 -24.27 -3.21 18.62
N GLU A 232 -25.17 -2.49 17.95
CA GLU A 232 -26.60 -2.45 18.27
C GLU A 232 -27.26 -3.83 18.14
N ARG A 233 -26.86 -4.63 17.15
CA ARG A 233 -27.45 -5.94 16.85
C ARG A 233 -26.68 -7.12 17.46
N GLY A 234 -25.54 -6.86 18.09
CA GLY A 234 -24.70 -7.89 18.70
C GLY A 234 -24.07 -8.86 17.69
N VAL A 235 -23.81 -8.41 16.46
CA VAL A 235 -23.08 -9.18 15.44
C VAL A 235 -21.62 -8.74 15.37
N PHE A 236 -20.75 -9.59 14.85
CA PHE A 236 -19.34 -9.24 14.71
C PHE A 236 -19.08 -8.44 13.43
N ALA A 237 -18.09 -7.55 13.51
CA ALA A 237 -17.65 -6.72 12.40
C ALA A 237 -16.16 -6.92 12.07
N PHE A 238 -15.77 -6.55 10.86
CA PHE A 238 -14.38 -6.46 10.43
C PHE A 238 -14.05 -5.06 9.92
N GLY A 239 -12.86 -4.57 10.29
CA GLY A 239 -12.30 -3.32 9.79
C GLY A 239 -11.53 -3.48 8.48
N SER A 240 -11.25 -2.36 7.81
CA SER A 240 -10.45 -2.31 6.57
C SER A 240 -9.45 -1.16 6.58
N ASN A 241 -8.41 -1.32 5.76
CA ASN A 241 -7.29 -0.41 5.49
C ASN A 241 -6.39 -0.13 6.71
N LYS A 242 -6.94 0.31 7.84
CA LYS A 242 -6.21 0.51 9.10
C LYS A 242 -6.66 -0.51 10.14
N ASN A 243 -5.88 -0.67 11.21
CA ASN A 243 -6.35 -1.41 12.37
C ASN A 243 -7.44 -0.60 13.08
N GLN A 244 -8.68 -1.03 12.93
CA GLN A 244 -9.86 -0.35 13.47
C GLN A 244 -10.40 -1.02 14.74
N ASN A 245 -9.71 -2.05 15.27
CA ASN A 245 -10.20 -2.85 16.39
C ASN A 245 -10.59 -1.99 17.61
N ALA A 246 -9.83 -0.93 17.88
CA ALA A 246 -10.07 -0.03 19.01
C ALA A 246 -11.30 0.90 18.85
N ILE A 247 -11.88 1.02 17.65
CA ILE A 247 -13.03 1.91 17.40
C ILE A 247 -14.29 1.36 18.06
N ALA A 248 -14.52 0.05 17.93
CA ALA A 248 -15.62 -0.66 18.57
C ALA A 248 -15.12 -2.03 19.06
N PRO A 249 -14.29 -2.07 20.12
CA PRO A 249 -13.55 -3.27 20.54
C PRO A 249 -14.45 -4.42 20.98
N GLN A 250 -15.73 -4.13 21.26
CA GLN A 250 -16.73 -5.12 21.65
C GLN A 250 -17.26 -5.95 20.47
N VAL A 251 -17.12 -5.47 19.23
CA VAL A 251 -17.69 -6.13 18.04
C VAL A 251 -16.72 -6.30 16.88
N ILE A 252 -15.65 -5.50 16.78
CA ILE A 252 -14.68 -5.65 15.68
C ILE A 252 -13.76 -6.82 16.00
N LEU A 253 -13.91 -7.93 15.28
CA LEU A 253 -13.17 -9.17 15.55
C LEU A 253 -11.73 -9.10 15.02
N ALA A 254 -11.56 -8.49 13.85
CA ALA A 254 -10.26 -8.25 13.23
C ALA A 254 -10.35 -7.11 12.19
N SER A 255 -9.21 -6.62 11.73
CA SER A 255 -9.12 -5.64 10.65
C SER A 255 -8.18 -6.11 9.54
N ALA A 256 -8.54 -5.85 8.29
CA ALA A 256 -7.69 -6.10 7.13
C ALA A 256 -6.85 -4.83 6.95
N VAL A 257 -5.56 -4.92 7.24
CA VAL A 257 -4.68 -3.74 7.36
C VAL A 257 -3.76 -3.66 6.15
N LEU A 258 -3.66 -2.45 5.61
CA LEU A 258 -2.67 -2.00 4.63
C LEU A 258 -1.66 -1.07 5.30
N ASP A 259 -0.42 -1.53 5.44
CA ASP A 259 0.71 -0.69 5.85
C ASP A 259 1.27 0.04 4.61
N VAL A 260 0.50 1.02 4.13
CA VAL A 260 0.93 1.93 3.05
C VAL A 260 2.29 2.58 3.38
N PRO A 261 2.57 3.03 4.62
CA PRO A 261 3.90 3.52 4.97
C PRO A 261 5.03 2.52 4.74
N GLN A 262 4.87 1.25 5.12
CA GLN A 262 5.86 0.21 4.86
C GLN A 262 6.05 -0.02 3.36
N ALA A 263 4.97 0.00 2.58
CA ALA A 263 5.03 -0.18 1.14
C ALA A 263 5.83 0.94 0.47
N PHE A 264 5.55 2.20 0.83
CA PHE A 264 6.31 3.38 0.38
C PHE A 264 7.79 3.26 0.74
N LEU A 265 8.11 2.87 1.98
CA LEU A 265 9.47 2.67 2.45
C LEU A 265 10.19 1.57 1.65
N ASN A 266 9.55 0.43 1.43
CA ASN A 266 10.12 -0.70 0.67
C ASN A 266 10.54 -0.25 -0.74
N VAL A 267 9.67 0.48 -1.44
CA VAL A 267 9.94 0.97 -2.80
C VAL A 267 11.04 2.04 -2.79
N ALA A 268 10.96 3.01 -1.88
CA ALA A 268 11.95 4.07 -1.76
C ALA A 268 13.35 3.53 -1.41
N GLN A 269 13.43 2.54 -0.52
CA GLN A 269 14.66 1.82 -0.20
C GLN A 269 15.24 1.14 -1.44
N ALA A 270 14.41 0.43 -2.22
CA ALA A 270 14.85 -0.22 -3.45
C ALA A 270 15.39 0.78 -4.48
N VAL A 271 14.76 1.96 -4.64
CA VAL A 271 15.28 3.03 -5.51
C VAL A 271 16.59 3.58 -4.96
N LYS A 272 16.67 3.91 -3.67
CA LYS A 272 17.88 4.46 -3.03
C LYS A 272 19.08 3.52 -3.15
N GLU A 273 18.84 2.22 -3.11
CA GLU A 273 19.87 1.17 -3.21
C GLU A 273 20.15 0.72 -4.65
N ASN A 274 19.55 1.37 -5.66
CA ASN A 274 19.65 1.00 -7.08
C ASN A 274 19.22 -0.46 -7.36
N ARG A 275 18.26 -0.98 -6.59
CA ARG A 275 17.65 -2.31 -6.77
C ARG A 275 16.26 -2.27 -7.38
N PHE A 276 15.73 -1.08 -7.67
CA PHE A 276 14.42 -0.92 -8.29
C PHE A 276 14.36 -1.63 -9.65
N LYS A 277 13.24 -2.33 -9.87
CA LYS A 277 12.88 -2.94 -11.14
C LYS A 277 11.50 -2.45 -11.52
N ALA A 278 11.35 -2.03 -12.77
CA ALA A 278 10.05 -1.64 -13.29
C ALA A 278 9.18 -2.87 -13.57
N GLU A 279 8.28 -3.16 -12.65
CA GLU A 279 7.28 -4.21 -12.76
C GLU A 279 6.04 -3.83 -11.94
N ILE A 280 4.94 -4.56 -12.10
CA ILE A 280 3.80 -4.42 -11.20
C ILE A 280 4.22 -4.97 -9.83
N MET A 281 4.47 -4.09 -8.87
CA MET A 281 4.89 -4.46 -7.52
C MET A 281 3.67 -4.87 -6.71
N ARG A 282 3.40 -6.17 -6.71
CA ARG A 282 2.35 -6.78 -5.90
C ARG A 282 2.81 -6.88 -4.45
N MET A 283 2.21 -6.05 -3.59
CA MET A 283 2.56 -5.87 -2.19
C MET A 283 1.53 -6.54 -1.29
N GLY A 284 1.89 -7.70 -0.74
CA GLY A 284 1.01 -8.55 0.06
C GLY A 284 1.54 -8.80 1.47
N MET A 285 1.08 -9.91 2.06
CA MET A 285 1.53 -10.37 3.38
C MET A 285 3.03 -10.73 3.38
N LYS A 286 3.56 -11.25 2.26
CA LYS A 286 4.99 -11.58 2.11
C LYS A 286 5.90 -10.35 2.25
N ASP A 287 5.36 -9.17 1.92
CA ASP A 287 6.07 -7.89 1.92
C ASP A 287 5.84 -7.11 3.23
N ASN A 288 5.10 -7.71 4.19
CA ASN A 288 4.61 -7.07 5.41
C ASN A 288 3.76 -5.81 5.16
N VAL A 289 3.11 -5.74 4.00
CA VAL A 289 2.23 -4.62 3.64
C VAL A 289 0.77 -4.93 3.94
N VAL A 290 0.38 -6.21 3.87
CA VAL A 290 -0.97 -6.66 4.19
C VAL A 290 -0.92 -7.49 5.47
N SER A 291 -1.88 -7.28 6.37
CA SER A 291 -2.04 -8.17 7.54
C SER A 291 -3.50 -8.28 7.98
N LEU A 292 -3.81 -9.38 8.67
CA LEU A 292 -5.04 -9.54 9.42
C LEU A 292 -4.75 -9.21 10.89
N ALA A 293 -5.15 -8.03 11.34
CA ALA A 293 -4.96 -7.59 12.72
C ALA A 293 -6.11 -8.09 13.60
N LEU A 294 -5.88 -9.14 14.39
CA LEU A 294 -6.87 -9.65 15.34
C LEU A 294 -7.10 -8.66 16.48
N ASN A 295 -8.34 -8.60 16.96
CA ASN A 295 -8.66 -7.85 18.18
C ASN A 295 -8.29 -8.68 19.40
N SER A 296 -7.36 -8.18 20.22
CA SER A 296 -6.95 -8.82 21.47
C SER A 296 -8.12 -9.00 22.45
N ASP A 297 -9.08 -8.08 22.45
CA ASP A 297 -10.20 -8.07 23.40
C ASP A 297 -11.25 -9.14 23.06
N LEU A 298 -11.29 -9.59 21.80
CA LEU A 298 -12.21 -10.62 21.30
C LEU A 298 -11.50 -11.91 20.90
N GLN A 299 -10.19 -12.03 21.12
CA GLN A 299 -9.43 -13.21 20.70
C GLN A 299 -9.98 -14.50 21.33
N ASN A 300 -10.49 -14.44 22.56
CA ASN A 300 -11.14 -15.56 23.23
C ASN A 300 -12.49 -15.97 22.62
N LYS A 301 -13.10 -15.14 21.76
CA LYS A 301 -14.30 -15.46 20.99
C LYS A 301 -13.99 -16.26 19.73
N ILE A 302 -12.74 -16.33 19.31
CA ILE A 302 -12.30 -17.08 18.13
C ILE A 302 -11.87 -18.48 18.59
N PRO A 303 -12.56 -19.55 18.18
CA PRO A 303 -12.14 -20.90 18.53
C PRO A 303 -10.73 -21.22 18.02
N ALA A 304 -9.97 -22.02 18.76
CA ALA A 304 -8.59 -22.37 18.41
C ALA A 304 -8.48 -23.05 17.04
N GLU A 305 -9.48 -23.87 16.67
CA GLU A 305 -9.56 -24.52 15.36
C GLU A 305 -9.73 -23.52 14.20
N VAL A 306 -10.48 -22.43 14.42
CA VAL A 306 -10.63 -21.35 13.44
C VAL A 306 -9.29 -20.66 13.22
N MET A 307 -8.59 -20.32 14.32
CA MET A 307 -7.26 -19.71 14.21
C MET A 307 -6.24 -20.64 13.56
N ALA A 308 -6.27 -21.93 13.89
CA ALA A 308 -5.40 -22.92 13.24
C ALA A 308 -5.63 -22.97 11.73
N LYS A 309 -6.91 -22.93 11.29
CA LYS A 309 -7.25 -22.93 9.87
C LYS A 309 -6.83 -21.64 9.17
N VAL A 310 -7.00 -20.48 9.81
CA VAL A 310 -6.51 -19.19 9.29
C VAL A 310 -5.00 -19.22 9.08
N GLU A 311 -4.23 -19.73 10.04
CA GLU A 311 -2.77 -19.82 9.91
C GLU A 311 -2.33 -20.84 8.86
N GLU A 312 -3.05 -21.95 8.71
CA GLU A 312 -2.84 -22.92 7.61
C GLU A 312 -3.05 -22.25 6.24
N VAL A 313 -4.19 -21.59 6.04
CA VAL A 313 -4.52 -20.90 4.78
C VAL A 313 -3.52 -19.77 4.51
N LYS A 314 -3.15 -19.00 5.52
CA LYS A 314 -2.13 -17.94 5.41
C LYS A 314 -0.80 -18.50 4.92
N LYS A 315 -0.36 -19.65 5.44
CA LYS A 315 0.86 -20.32 4.95
C LYS A 315 0.72 -20.76 3.49
N GLY A 316 -0.44 -21.31 3.10
CA GLY A 316 -0.72 -21.67 1.71
C GLY A 316 -0.67 -20.45 0.77
N ILE A 317 -1.22 -19.30 1.18
CA ILE A 317 -1.13 -18.04 0.42
C ILE A 317 0.33 -17.60 0.29
N LEU A 318 1.10 -17.59 1.39
CA LEU A 318 2.50 -17.18 1.39
C LEU A 318 3.39 -18.13 0.55
N ALA A 319 3.03 -19.41 0.47
CA ALA A 319 3.70 -20.40 -0.35
C ALA A 319 3.27 -20.37 -1.83
N GLY A 320 2.21 -19.63 -2.18
CA GLY A 320 1.62 -19.59 -3.52
C GLY A 320 0.79 -20.83 -3.86
N GLU A 321 0.46 -21.68 -2.88
CA GLU A 321 -0.41 -22.85 -3.04
C GLU A 321 -1.88 -22.45 -3.12
N ILE A 322 -2.23 -21.31 -2.51
CA ILE A 322 -3.58 -20.71 -2.58
C ILE A 322 -3.46 -19.37 -3.31
N GLU A 323 -4.02 -19.32 -4.51
CA GLU A 323 -4.15 -18.08 -5.26
C GLU A 323 -5.43 -17.36 -4.83
N VAL A 324 -5.27 -16.19 -4.21
CA VAL A 324 -6.40 -15.37 -3.79
C VAL A 324 -6.95 -14.61 -5.00
N PRO A 325 -8.25 -14.69 -5.28
CA PRO A 325 -8.83 -13.96 -6.41
C PRO A 325 -8.73 -12.45 -6.18
N MET A 326 -8.34 -11.74 -7.25
CA MET A 326 -8.27 -10.28 -7.29
C MET A 326 -9.21 -9.78 -8.40
N GLY A 327 -10.06 -8.83 -8.07
CA GLY A 327 -10.92 -8.14 -9.03
C GLY A 327 -10.17 -7.00 -9.71
N PHE A 328 -9.82 -7.18 -10.99
CA PHE A 328 -9.41 -6.11 -11.89
C PHE A 328 -10.57 -5.75 -12.83
#